data_AF-A0A7W1QE04-F1
#
_entry.id   AF-A0A7W1QE04-F1
#
_cell.length_a   1.000
_cell.length_b   1.000
_cell.length_c   1.000
_cell.angle_alpha   90.00
_cell.angle_beta   90.00
_cell.angle_gamma   90.00
#
_symmetry.space_group_name_H-M   'P 1'
#
loop_
_entity.id
_entity.type
_entity.pdbx_description
1 polymer ?
#
loop_
_entity_poly.entity_id
_entity_poly.type
_entity_poly.pdbx_seq_one_letter_code
_entity_poly.pdbx_strand_id
1 'polypeptide(L)'
;MPTTYLTPGVYVEEIPSANKPLEGVSTSVAAFVGLAPGGPVNTPMRIANWGQFAAIFGDPANPDAGPFMQDAYLAHSVYGFFMNGGSLCWVIRIGADGNGGAPARAALPAAG
;
A
#
# COMPACT_ATOMS: atom_id res chain seq x y z
N MET A 1 -31.83 -62.24 -19.15
CA MET A 1 -31.25 -61.01 -19.75
C MET A 1 -29.90 -60.76 -19.07
N PRO A 2 -28.75 -61.01 -19.72
CA PRO A 2 -27.44 -60.92 -19.08
C PRO A 2 -26.65 -59.64 -19.44
N THR A 3 -25.68 -59.36 -18.55
CA THR A 3 -24.45 -58.54 -18.64
C THR A 3 -24.54 -57.01 -18.62
N THR A 4 -24.67 -56.49 -17.40
CA THR A 4 -23.88 -55.39 -16.84
C THR A 4 -22.51 -55.24 -17.51
N TYR A 5 -22.29 -54.09 -18.17
CA TYR A 5 -20.95 -53.68 -18.62
C TYR A 5 -20.19 -53.11 -17.42
N LEU A 6 -19.39 -53.97 -16.79
CA LEU A 6 -18.28 -53.62 -15.92
C LEU A 6 -17.04 -53.43 -16.79
N THR A 7 -16.77 -52.18 -17.15
CA THR A 7 -15.39 -51.72 -17.25
C THR A 7 -15.27 -50.57 -16.25
N PRO A 8 -14.64 -50.77 -15.08
CA PRO A 8 -14.37 -49.70 -14.14
C PRO A 8 -13.25 -48.83 -14.72
N GLY A 9 -13.56 -48.07 -15.76
CA GLY A 9 -12.67 -47.06 -16.34
C GLY A 9 -12.94 -45.75 -15.62
N VAL A 10 -11.97 -45.28 -14.86
CA VAL A 10 -11.97 -43.91 -14.34
C VAL A 10 -11.67 -42.99 -15.51
N TYR A 11 -12.65 -42.17 -15.92
CA TYR A 11 -12.41 -41.07 -16.83
C TYR A 11 -11.87 -39.90 -16.01
N VAL A 12 -10.58 -39.61 -16.17
CA VAL A 12 -9.99 -38.36 -15.69
C VAL A 12 -10.30 -37.31 -16.74
N GLU A 13 -11.37 -36.55 -16.51
CA GLU A 13 -11.56 -35.30 -17.22
C GLU A 13 -10.68 -34.27 -16.50
N GLU A 14 -9.49 -34.01 -17.06
CA GLU A 14 -8.63 -32.94 -16.61
C GLU A 14 -9.29 -31.63 -17.04
N ILE A 15 -10.21 -31.12 -16.20
CA ILE A 15 -10.61 -29.72 -16.26
C ILE A 15 -9.29 -28.97 -16.05
N PRO A 16 -8.78 -28.20 -17.03
CA PRO A 16 -7.65 -27.33 -16.78
C PRO A 16 -8.21 -26.32 -15.80
N SER A 17 -7.91 -26.54 -14.52
CA SER A 17 -8.15 -25.57 -13.49
C SER A 17 -7.47 -24.33 -14.03
N ALA A 18 -8.27 -23.31 -14.37
CA ALA A 18 -7.74 -21.99 -14.58
C ALA A 18 -7.17 -21.58 -13.22
N ASN A 19 -5.96 -22.05 -12.93
CA ASN A 19 -5.09 -21.51 -11.92
C ASN A 19 -4.86 -20.10 -12.42
N LYS A 20 -5.78 -19.20 -12.08
CA LYS A 20 -5.47 -17.79 -12.00
C LYS A 20 -4.33 -17.78 -10.99
N PRO A 21 -3.07 -17.61 -11.44
CA PRO A 21 -1.97 -17.61 -10.51
C PRO A 21 -2.32 -16.52 -9.51
N LEU A 22 -2.40 -16.86 -8.24
CA LEU A 22 -2.41 -15.83 -7.21
C LEU A 22 -1.04 -15.20 -7.39
N GLU A 23 -0.99 -14.04 -8.08
CA GLU A 23 0.23 -13.23 -8.19
C GLU A 23 0.85 -13.26 -6.81
N GLY A 24 2.08 -13.79 -6.71
CA GLY A 24 2.74 -14.00 -5.43
C GLY A 24 2.66 -12.69 -4.66
N VAL A 25 1.83 -12.66 -3.61
CA VAL A 25 1.78 -11.52 -2.71
C VAL A 25 3.18 -11.41 -2.18
N SER A 26 3.88 -10.36 -2.60
CA SER A 26 5.22 -10.08 -2.13
C SER A 26 5.15 -10.08 -0.61
N THR A 27 5.93 -10.94 0.04
CA THR A 27 5.99 -11.05 1.51
C THR A 27 6.59 -9.79 2.17
N SER A 28 6.76 -8.71 1.40
CA SER A 28 7.34 -7.42 1.79
C SER A 28 6.40 -6.24 1.47
N VAL A 29 5.09 -6.39 1.65
CA VAL A 29 4.17 -5.25 1.59
C VAL A 29 4.21 -4.49 2.92
N ALA A 30 4.96 -3.39 2.97
CA ALA A 30 5.05 -2.54 4.15
C ALA A 30 3.81 -1.64 4.29
N ALA A 31 3.51 -1.20 5.52
CA ALA A 31 2.51 -0.17 5.78
C ALA A 31 3.14 0.98 6.57
N PHE A 32 2.97 2.20 6.08
CA PHE A 32 3.46 3.43 6.70
C PHE A 32 2.29 4.30 7.13
N VAL A 33 2.34 4.78 8.38
CA VAL A 33 1.34 5.66 8.96
C VAL A 33 2.05 6.90 9.48
N GLY A 34 1.57 8.08 9.10
CA GLY A 34 2.21 9.30 9.56
C GLY A 34 1.61 10.56 8.96
N LEU A 35 2.30 11.67 9.19
CA LEU A 35 1.87 12.99 8.75
C LEU A 35 2.44 13.29 7.37
N ALA A 36 1.58 13.83 6.49
CA ALA A 36 1.94 14.28 5.15
C ALA A 36 1.36 15.68 4.89
N PRO A 37 2.00 16.48 4.02
CA PRO A 37 1.51 17.81 3.63
C PRO A 37 0.11 17.78 3.00
N GLY A 38 -0.15 16.81 2.12
CA GLY A 38 -1.40 16.69 1.37
C GLY A 38 -1.88 15.26 1.22
N GLY A 39 -2.97 15.09 0.49
CA GLY A 39 -3.56 13.80 0.17
C GLY A 39 -4.67 13.32 1.12
N PRO A 40 -5.27 12.16 0.82
CA PRO A 40 -6.40 11.60 1.57
C PRO A 40 -6.05 11.34 3.03
N VAL A 41 -6.86 11.85 3.95
CA VAL A 41 -6.71 11.64 5.39
C VAL A 41 -7.43 10.36 5.81
N ASN A 42 -6.83 9.57 6.70
CA ASN A 42 -7.36 8.31 7.24
C ASN A 42 -7.78 7.27 6.19
N THR A 43 -7.30 7.43 4.95
CA THR A 43 -7.58 6.51 3.84
C THR A 43 -6.29 5.80 3.42
N PRO A 44 -6.24 4.46 3.44
CA PRO A 44 -5.07 3.71 3.01
C PRO A 44 -4.90 3.78 1.49
N MET A 45 -3.73 4.27 1.05
CA MET A 45 -3.37 4.36 -0.37
C MET A 45 -2.29 3.35 -0.72
N ARG A 46 -2.50 2.58 -1.78
CA ARG A 46 -1.50 1.66 -2.31
C ARG A 46 -0.48 2.40 -3.17
N ILE A 47 0.79 2.32 -2.78
CA ILE A 47 1.91 2.99 -3.43
C ILE A 47 2.89 1.94 -3.96
N ALA A 48 3.23 2.03 -5.25
CA ALA A 48 4.17 1.13 -5.92
C ALA A 48 5.53 1.76 -6.21
N ASN A 49 5.65 3.09 -6.12
CA ASN A 49 6.90 3.81 -6.33
C ASN A 49 6.89 5.18 -5.65
N TRP A 50 8.08 5.77 -5.52
CA TRP A 50 8.26 7.08 -4.91
C TRP A 50 7.49 8.21 -5.62
N GLY A 51 7.46 8.24 -6.96
CA GLY A 51 6.76 9.27 -7.72
C GLY A 51 5.26 9.30 -7.42
N GLN A 52 4.66 8.12 -7.28
CA GLN A 52 3.25 7.97 -6.89
C GLN A 52 3.00 8.51 -5.47
N PHE A 53 3.91 8.24 -4.52
CA PHE A 53 3.81 8.80 -3.17
C PHE A 53 3.89 10.33 -3.20
N ALA A 54 4.87 10.89 -3.90
CA ALA A 54 5.06 12.34 -4.00
C ALA A 54 3.85 13.04 -4.64
N ALA A 55 3.23 12.42 -5.65
CA ALA A 55 2.05 12.95 -6.30
C ALA A 55 0.79 12.95 -5.41
N ILE A 56 0.63 11.94 -4.56
CA ILE A 56 -0.57 11.80 -3.70
C ILE A 56 -0.43 12.60 -2.40
N PHE A 57 0.76 12.57 -1.79
CA PHE A 57 1.01 13.10 -0.45
C PHE A 57 1.81 14.42 -0.44
N GLY A 58 2.12 14.98 -1.61
CA GLY A 58 2.75 16.31 -1.77
C GLY A 58 1.91 17.46 -1.21
N ASP A 59 2.56 18.61 -0.95
CA ASP A 59 1.85 19.82 -0.53
C ASP A 59 1.03 20.40 -1.70
N PRO A 60 -0.31 20.47 -1.61
CA PRO A 60 -1.14 21.07 -2.66
C PRO A 60 -0.86 22.57 -2.86
N ALA A 61 -0.39 23.27 -1.82
CA ALA A 61 -0.05 24.69 -1.89
C ALA A 61 1.33 24.94 -2.49
N ASN A 62 2.25 23.98 -2.38
CA ASN A 62 3.62 24.07 -2.89
C ASN A 62 4.05 22.75 -3.55
N PRO A 63 3.61 22.47 -4.78
CA PRO A 63 3.93 21.21 -5.47
C PRO A 63 5.44 20.98 -5.64
N ASP A 64 6.21 22.06 -5.79
CA ASP A 64 7.67 22.02 -5.98
C ASP A 64 8.44 21.66 -4.69
N ALA A 65 7.83 21.84 -3.51
CA ALA A 65 8.44 21.48 -2.24
C ALA A 65 8.45 19.95 -2.00
N GLY A 66 7.62 19.21 -2.74
CA GLY A 66 7.50 17.76 -2.64
C GLY A 66 6.71 17.29 -1.40
N PRO A 67 6.81 15.99 -1.05
CA PRO A 67 6.04 15.39 0.04
C PRO A 67 6.70 15.53 1.43
N PHE A 68 7.77 16.32 1.55
CA PHE A 68 8.49 16.49 2.80
C PHE A 68 7.77 17.49 3.71
N MET A 69 7.60 17.12 4.97
CA MET A 69 6.98 17.94 6.00
C MET A 69 7.92 18.06 7.18
N GLN A 70 8.07 19.28 7.69
CA GLN A 70 8.86 19.51 8.90
C GLN A 70 8.25 18.75 10.08
N ASP A 71 9.11 18.20 10.93
CA ASP A 71 8.78 17.37 12.09
C ASP A 71 8.13 16.00 11.76
N ALA A 72 7.93 15.66 10.48
CA ALA A 72 7.37 14.37 10.06
C ALA A 72 8.36 13.50 9.27
N TYR A 73 8.42 12.22 9.64
CA TYR A 73 9.36 11.25 9.04
C TYR A 73 8.69 10.30 8.03
N LEU A 74 7.41 10.51 7.70
CA LEU A 74 6.68 9.62 6.79
C LEU A 74 7.34 9.58 5.40
N ALA A 75 7.59 10.76 4.81
CA ALA A 75 8.23 10.86 3.50
C ALA A 75 9.64 10.25 3.49
N HIS A 76 10.43 10.49 4.54
CA HIS A 76 11.78 9.92 4.69
C HIS A 76 11.75 8.39 4.77
N SER A 77 10.80 7.83 5.52
CA SER A 77 10.66 6.37 5.70
C SER A 77 10.25 5.69 4.40
N VAL A 78 9.29 6.26 3.68
CA VAL A 78 8.81 5.74 2.39
C VAL A 78 9.91 5.86 1.33
N TYR A 79 10.65 6.98 1.31
CA TYR A 79 11.79 7.16 0.42
C TYR A 79 12.86 6.09 0.65
N GLY A 80 13.26 5.91 1.92
CA GLY A 80 14.23 4.87 2.30
C GLY A 80 13.76 3.46 1.96
N PHE A 81 12.47 3.16 2.11
CA PHE A 81 11.92 1.86 1.73
C PHE A 81 12.11 1.56 0.24
N PHE A 82 11.76 2.52 -0.63
CA PHE A 82 11.95 2.34 -2.08
C PHE A 82 13.43 2.30 -2.48
N MET A 83 14.29 3.10 -1.84
CA MET A 83 15.74 3.04 -2.06
C MET A 83 16.37 1.70 -1.63
N ASN A 84 15.81 1.06 -0.60
CA ASN A 84 16.26 -0.25 -0.13
C ASN A 84 15.67 -1.44 -0.93
N GLY A 85 15.01 -1.17 -2.06
CA GLY A 85 14.44 -2.22 -2.92
C GLY A 85 13.02 -2.65 -2.54
N GLY A 86 12.32 -1.89 -1.69
CA GLY A 86 10.90 -2.07 -1.44
C GLY A 86 10.07 -1.84 -2.72
N SER A 87 9.10 -2.71 -2.98
CA SER A 87 8.34 -2.72 -4.24
C SER A 87 6.89 -2.26 -4.10
N LEU A 88 6.29 -2.43 -2.92
CA LEU A 88 4.91 -2.06 -2.67
C LEU A 88 4.73 -1.69 -1.20
N CYS A 89 4.03 -0.59 -0.94
CA CYS A 89 3.61 -0.24 0.41
C CYS A 89 2.22 0.37 0.44
N TRP A 90 1.60 0.32 1.61
CA TRP A 90 0.41 1.08 1.95
C TRP A 90 0.82 2.31 2.73
N VAL A 91 0.21 3.45 2.44
CA VAL A 91 0.46 4.70 3.15
C VAL A 91 -0.86 5.26 3.64
N ILE A 92 -0.91 5.58 4.93
CA ILE A 92 -2.04 6.24 5.57
C ILE A 92 -1.55 7.57 6.14
N ARG A 93 -2.10 8.67 5.60
CA ARG A 93 -1.92 9.98 6.21
C ARG A 93 -2.88 10.12 7.37
N ILE A 94 -2.33 10.35 8.55
CA ILE A 94 -3.10 10.76 9.73
C ILE A 94 -3.23 12.29 9.74
N GLY A 95 -4.34 12.80 10.26
CA GLY A 95 -4.63 14.24 10.24
C GLY A 95 -6.05 14.52 10.73
N ALA A 96 -6.32 15.77 11.10
CA ALA A 96 -7.69 16.23 11.25
C ALA A 96 -8.29 16.41 9.84
N ASP A 97 -9.26 15.57 9.49
CA ASP A 97 -10.31 15.91 8.55
C ASP A 97 -10.91 17.24 9.00
N GLY A 98 -11.07 18.20 8.08
CA GLY A 98 -11.30 19.64 8.34
C GLY A 98 -12.55 20.02 9.15
N ASN A 99 -13.11 19.12 9.94
CA ASN A 99 -14.17 19.33 10.92
C ASN A 99 -13.61 19.79 12.29
N GLY A 100 -12.81 20.86 12.30
CA GLY A 100 -12.50 21.64 13.52
C GLY A 100 -11.37 21.14 14.42
N GLY A 101 -10.59 20.12 14.02
CA GLY A 101 -9.34 19.76 14.70
C GLY A 101 -8.15 20.56 14.16
N ALA A 102 -7.31 21.11 15.03
CA ALA A 102 -6.06 21.78 14.64
C ALA A 102 -5.25 20.92 13.64
N PRO A 103 -4.51 21.52 12.69
CA PRO A 103 -3.69 20.74 11.75
C PRO A 103 -2.81 19.79 12.56
N ALA A 104 -2.80 18.51 12.18
CA ALA A 104 -2.03 17.52 12.92
C ALA A 104 -0.55 17.88 12.81
N ARG A 105 -0.01 18.46 13.89
CA ARG A 105 1.40 18.82 14.01
C ARG A 105 2.14 17.58 14.48
N ALA A 106 3.26 17.30 13.84
CA ALA A 106 4.19 16.27 14.27
C ALA A 106 4.98 16.75 15.48
N ALA A 107 4.32 17.23 16.54
CA ALA A 107 5.00 17.73 17.72
C ALA A 107 5.25 16.56 18.68
N LEU A 108 6.38 15.87 18.48
CA LEU A 108 7.10 15.23 19.57
C LEU A 108 8.52 15.79 19.54
N PRO A 109 8.92 16.65 20.49
CA PRO A 109 10.33 16.97 20.64
C PRO A 109 11.05 15.66 20.93
N ALA A 110 12.01 15.30 20.07
CA ALA A 110 13.00 14.32 20.47
C ALA A 110 13.69 14.90 21.70
N ALA A 111 13.42 14.31 22.88
CA ALA A 111 14.00 14.75 24.12
C ALA A 111 15.53 14.75 24.00
N GLY A 112 16.12 15.92 24.22
CA GLY A 112 17.56 16.17 24.32
C GLY A 112 17.78 17.35 25.24
#